data_AF-A0A1F3KC22-F1
#
_entry.id   AF-A0A1F3KC22-F1
#
_cell.length_a   1.000
_cell.length_b   1.000
_cell.length_c   1.000
_cell.angle_alpha   90.00
_cell.angle_beta   90.00
_cell.angle_gamma   90.00
#
_symmetry.space_group_name_H-M   'P 1'
#
loop_
_entity.id
_entity.type
_entity.pdbx_description
1 polymer ?
#
loop_
_entity_poly.entity_id
_entity_poly.type
_entity_poly.pdbx_seq_one_letter_code
_entity_poly.pdbx_strand_id
1 'polypeptide(L)'
;MSNYVLSYDRIKEEVDPIEKIIEILHVNGAKNIQRVLGSTLIFHHEGLPPEVQTKLSKLLKGMCYYVILGGFEVTKQVNPDTVYNGNELIQKVIKGLSKKK
;
A
#
# COMPACT_ATOMS: atom_id res chain seq x y z
N MET A 1 -3.17 14.94 -8.58
CA MET A 1 -2.78 13.61 -8.07
C MET A 1 -1.85 13.84 -6.89
N SER A 2 -2.13 13.27 -5.72
CA SER A 2 -1.38 13.49 -4.49
C SER A 2 -0.67 12.23 -4.05
N ASN A 3 0.46 12.37 -3.35
CA ASN A 3 1.13 11.24 -2.74
C ASN A 3 0.46 10.90 -1.41
N TYR A 4 0.39 9.61 -1.15
CA TYR A 4 -0.08 9.02 0.08
C TYR A 4 0.95 8.06 0.63
N VAL A 5 1.01 8.01 1.96
CA VAL A 5 1.78 7.03 2.72
C VAL A 5 0.80 6.19 3.53
N LEU A 6 0.90 4.88 3.41
CA LEU A 6 0.23 3.92 4.28
C LEU A 6 1.30 3.17 5.05
N SER A 7 1.33 3.34 6.37
CA SER A 7 2.20 2.57 7.26
C SER A 7 1.32 1.72 8.17
N TYR A 8 1.70 0.47 8.37
CA TYR A 8 0.97 -0.47 9.22
C TYR A 8 1.93 -1.31 10.07
N ASP A 9 1.48 -1.75 11.23
CA ASP A 9 2.21 -2.66 12.11
C ASP A 9 1.26 -3.73 12.65
N ARG A 10 1.70 -4.99 12.69
CA ARG A 10 0.82 -6.13 12.97
C ARG A 10 0.62 -6.29 14.47
N ILE A 11 -0.63 -6.51 14.89
CA ILE A 11 -0.99 -6.71 16.30
C ILE A 11 -0.68 -8.15 16.76
N LYS A 12 -0.66 -9.12 15.84
CA LYS A 12 -0.44 -10.55 16.09
C LYS A 12 0.48 -11.17 15.03
N GLU A 13 0.92 -12.41 15.25
CA GLU A 13 1.62 -13.26 14.25
C GLU A 13 0.66 -13.70 13.11
N GLU A 14 -0.02 -12.75 12.49
CA GLU A 14 -0.88 -13.00 11.34
C GLU A 14 -0.11 -12.83 10.02
N VAL A 15 -0.66 -13.43 8.97
CA VAL A 15 -0.18 -13.29 7.59
C VAL A 15 -0.14 -11.81 7.22
N ASP A 16 0.99 -11.36 6.65
CA ASP A 16 1.18 -9.98 6.23
C ASP A 16 0.07 -9.56 5.24
N PRO A 17 -0.75 -8.53 5.55
CA PRO A 17 -1.87 -8.12 4.71
C PRO A 17 -1.45 -7.37 3.44
N ILE A 18 -0.15 -7.22 3.18
CA ILE A 18 0.41 -6.43 2.07
C ILE A 18 -0.25 -6.70 0.72
N GLU A 19 -0.48 -7.97 0.35
CA GLU A 19 -1.07 -8.31 -0.94
C GLU A 19 -2.49 -7.75 -1.08
N LYS A 20 -3.33 -7.94 -0.05
CA LYS A 20 -4.71 -7.42 -0.02
C LYS A 20 -4.75 -5.90 -0.01
N ILE A 21 -3.78 -5.25 0.66
CA ILE A 21 -3.63 -3.79 0.63
C ILE A 21 -3.35 -3.33 -0.81
N ILE A 22 -2.39 -3.97 -1.50
CA ILE A 22 -2.02 -3.63 -2.88
C ILE A 22 -3.23 -3.82 -3.82
N GLU A 23 -3.97 -4.91 -3.66
CA GLU A 23 -5.19 -5.18 -4.43
C GLU A 23 -6.22 -4.06 -4.27
N ILE A 24 -6.55 -3.68 -3.02
CA ILE A 24 -7.49 -2.59 -2.75
C ILE A 24 -7.01 -1.29 -3.36
N LEU A 25 -5.74 -0.92 -3.16
CA LEU A 25 -5.19 0.31 -3.70
C LEU A 25 -5.26 0.33 -5.24
N HIS A 26 -4.77 -0.72 -5.89
CA HIS A 26 -4.68 -0.78 -7.35
C HIS A 26 -6.05 -0.80 -8.02
N VAL A 27 -6.99 -1.64 -7.53
CA VAL A 27 -8.34 -1.76 -8.10
C VAL A 27 -9.10 -0.44 -8.01
N ASN A 28 -8.84 0.38 -6.99
CA ASN A 28 -9.51 1.66 -6.81
C ASN A 28 -8.73 2.84 -7.42
N GLY A 29 -7.71 2.59 -8.24
CA GLY A 29 -7.06 3.62 -9.07
C GLY A 29 -5.75 4.17 -8.53
N ALA A 30 -5.20 3.61 -7.44
CA ALA A 30 -3.86 3.99 -6.99
C ALA A 30 -2.79 3.59 -8.02
N LYS A 31 -1.84 4.49 -8.24
CA LYS A 31 -0.70 4.32 -9.16
C LYS A 31 0.61 4.41 -8.40
N ASN A 32 1.70 3.99 -9.02
CA ASN A 32 3.06 4.07 -8.46
C ASN A 32 3.14 3.54 -7.03
N ILE A 33 2.45 2.43 -6.76
CA ILE A 33 2.51 1.77 -5.45
C ILE A 33 3.92 1.22 -5.27
N GLN A 34 4.61 1.65 -4.22
CA GLN A 34 5.97 1.23 -3.90
C GLN A 34 6.09 0.99 -2.41
N ARG A 35 6.84 -0.03 -2.03
CA ARG A 35 7.24 -0.24 -0.65
C ARG A 35 8.52 0.56 -0.42
N VAL A 36 8.58 1.31 0.68
CA VAL A 36 9.72 2.20 0.98
C VAL A 36 10.50 1.80 2.23
N LEU A 37 9.85 1.15 3.20
CA LEU A 37 10.50 0.65 4.41
C LEU A 37 9.56 -0.27 5.16
N GLY A 38 10.00 -1.44 5.61
CA GLY A 38 9.21 -2.31 6.49
C GLY A 38 7.77 -2.44 6.01
N SER A 39 6.78 -2.14 6.84
CA SER A 39 5.35 -2.16 6.45
C SER A 39 4.82 -0.80 6.00
N THR A 40 5.62 -0.04 5.24
CA THR A 40 5.26 1.28 4.72
C THR A 40 5.25 1.30 3.19
N LEU A 41 4.11 1.74 2.65
CA LEU A 41 3.85 1.90 1.23
C LEU A 41 3.68 3.39 0.90
N ILE A 42 4.20 3.79 -0.26
CA ILE A 42 3.84 5.04 -0.92
C ILE A 42 3.02 4.74 -2.16
N PHE A 43 2.07 5.61 -2.49
CA PHE A 43 1.27 5.48 -3.71
C PHE A 43 0.68 6.83 -4.11
N HIS A 44 0.31 6.96 -5.38
CA HIS A 44 -0.31 8.16 -5.92
C HIS A 44 -1.81 7.94 -6.14
N HIS A 45 -2.64 8.92 -5.78
CA HIS A 45 -4.08 8.86 -6.03
C HIS A 45 -4.66 10.26 -6.35
N GLU A 46 -5.72 10.33 -7.15
CA GLU A 46 -6.50 11.54 -7.39
C GLU A 46 -7.50 11.78 -6.25
N GLY A 47 -6.98 11.98 -5.04
CA GLY A 47 -7.78 12.09 -3.82
C GLY A 47 -8.25 10.73 -3.33
N LEU A 48 -7.84 10.32 -2.12
CA LEU A 48 -8.18 8.99 -1.60
C LEU A 48 -9.67 8.92 -1.22
N PRO A 49 -10.53 8.21 -1.97
CA PRO A 49 -11.96 8.24 -1.73
C PRO A 49 -12.30 7.57 -0.39
N PRO A 50 -13.37 8.00 0.29
CA PRO A 50 -13.81 7.40 1.56
C PRO A 50 -14.01 5.88 1.48
N GLU A 51 -14.39 5.37 0.31
CA GLU A 51 -14.57 3.94 0.07
C GLU A 51 -13.26 3.15 0.19
N VAL A 52 -12.15 3.68 -0.34
CA VAL A 52 -10.83 3.04 -0.20
C VAL A 52 -10.37 3.04 1.25
N GLN A 53 -10.57 4.17 1.95
CA GLN A 53 -10.26 4.27 3.38
C GLN A 53 -11.09 3.27 4.19
N THR A 54 -12.37 3.11 3.86
CA THR A 54 -13.26 2.15 4.51
C THR A 54 -12.83 0.70 4.25
N LYS A 55 -12.50 0.35 3.00
CA LYS A 55 -12.01 -0.99 2.63
C LYS A 55 -10.71 -1.33 3.36
N LEU A 56 -9.75 -0.40 3.37
CA LEU A 56 -8.49 -0.55 4.10
C LEU A 56 -8.72 -0.66 5.61
N SER A 57 -9.57 0.20 6.18
CA SER A 57 -9.92 0.14 7.61
C SER A 57 -10.53 -1.20 8.00
N LYS A 58 -11.49 -1.70 7.21
CA LYS A 58 -12.13 -3.00 7.46
C LYS A 58 -11.14 -4.16 7.37
N LEU A 59 -10.20 -4.11 6.41
CA LEU A 59 -9.14 -5.10 6.28
C LEU A 59 -8.19 -5.09 7.48
N LEU A 60 -7.74 -3.90 7.90
CA LEU A 60 -6.67 -3.77 8.89
C LEU A 60 -7.18 -3.81 10.33
N LYS A 61 -8.46 -3.51 10.56
CA LYS A 61 -9.06 -3.51 11.90
C LYS A 61 -8.90 -4.89 12.58
N GLY A 62 -8.24 -4.88 13.74
CA GLY A 62 -8.00 -6.09 14.52
C GLY A 62 -6.78 -6.91 14.07
N MET A 63 -6.20 -6.59 12.90
CA MET A 63 -4.97 -7.23 12.38
C MET A 63 -3.75 -6.32 12.56
N CYS A 64 -3.92 -5.01 12.34
CA CYS A 64 -2.83 -4.03 12.31
C CYS A 64 -3.21 -2.72 13.03
N TYR A 65 -2.22 -2.09 13.64
CA TYR A 65 -2.19 -0.65 13.81
C TYR A 65 -1.84 -0.03 12.45
N TYR A 66 -2.48 1.06 12.04
CA TYR A 66 -2.19 1.66 10.74
C TYR A 66 -2.46 3.16 10.72
N VAL A 67 -1.76 3.85 9.82
CA VAL A 67 -1.96 5.26 9.53
C VAL A 67 -1.90 5.49 8.01
N ILE A 68 -2.82 6.32 7.51
CA ILE A 68 -2.81 6.78 6.12
C ILE A 68 -2.68 8.29 6.13
N LEU A 69 -1.65 8.80 5.48
CA LEU A 69 -1.32 10.22 5.40
C LEU A 69 -1.30 10.65 3.93
N GLY A 70 -1.88 11.81 3.61
CA GLY A 70 -1.93 12.34 2.25
C GLY A 70 -1.43 13.77 2.16
N GLY A 71 -0.96 14.18 0.97
CA GLY A 71 -0.55 15.55 0.70
C GLY A 71 0.92 15.85 1.00
N PHE A 72 1.77 14.82 0.98
CA PHE A 72 3.22 14.97 1.22
C PHE A 72 3.98 14.99 -0.10
N GLU A 73 5.07 15.75 -0.14
CA GLU A 73 6.03 15.68 -1.24
C GLU A 73 7.06 14.59 -0.91
N VAL A 74 7.21 13.58 -1.77
CA VAL A 74 8.22 12.53 -1.58
C VAL A 74 9.56 13.09 -2.07
N THR A 75 10.28 13.81 -1.21
CA THR A 75 11.48 14.56 -1.60
C THR A 75 12.72 13.69 -1.78
N LYS A 76 12.71 12.45 -1.28
CA LYS A 76 13.79 11.46 -1.46
C LYS A 76 13.21 10.05 -1.60
N GLN A 77 13.56 9.37 -2.69
CA GLN A 77 13.33 7.92 -2.80
C GLN A 77 14.24 7.22 -1.78
N VAL A 78 13.67 6.37 -0.93
CA VAL A 78 14.45 5.50 -0.04
C VAL A 78 15.30 4.59 -0.93
N ASN A 79 16.55 4.32 -0.53
CA ASN A 79 17.44 3.44 -1.29
C ASN A 79 16.69 2.12 -1.61
N PRO A 80 16.56 1.74 -2.89
CA PRO A 80 15.87 0.50 -3.27
C PRO A 80 16.40 -0.73 -2.54
N ASP A 81 17.70 -0.76 -2.22
CA ASP A 81 18.37 -1.87 -1.54
C ASP A 81 17.92 -2.04 -0.08
N THR A 82 17.38 -1.00 0.54
CA THR A 82 16.79 -1.08 1.90
C THR A 82 15.40 -1.74 1.91
N VAL A 83 14.81 -1.99 0.75
CA VAL A 83 13.46 -2.59 0.61
C VAL A 83 13.58 -4.01 0.09
N TYR A 84 13.95 -4.95 0.97
CA TYR A 84 14.10 -6.37 0.65
C TYR A 84 12.82 -6.93 -0.02
N ASN A 85 12.91 -7.32 -1.30
CA ASN A 85 11.90 -8.01 -2.14
C ASN A 85 10.46 -7.43 -2.23
N GLY A 86 10.19 -6.28 -1.60
CA GLY A 86 8.83 -5.75 -1.48
C GLY A 86 8.23 -5.25 -2.80
N ASN A 87 9.04 -4.63 -3.65
CA ASN A 87 8.57 -4.10 -4.93
C ASN A 87 8.32 -5.21 -5.96
N GLU A 88 9.06 -6.32 -5.92
CA GLU A 88 8.79 -7.50 -6.76
C GLU A 88 7.43 -8.12 -6.44
N LEU A 89 7.09 -8.21 -5.15
CA LEU A 89 5.77 -8.68 -4.70
C LEU A 89 4.65 -7.78 -5.24
N ILE A 90 4.79 -6.46 -5.14
CA ILE A 90 3.82 -5.50 -5.68
C ILE A 90 3.60 -5.73 -7.17
N GLN A 91 4.68 -5.86 -7.95
CA GLN A 91 4.59 -6.11 -9.39
C GLN A 91 3.95 -7.46 -9.71
N LYS A 92 4.22 -8.50 -8.91
CA LYS A 92 3.61 -9.83 -9.06
C LYS A 92 2.10 -9.78 -8.83
N VAL A 93 1.64 -9.13 -7.75
CA VAL A 93 0.21 -8.96 -7.43
C VAL A 93 -0.50 -8.21 -8.57
N ILE A 94 0.02 -7.05 -8.97
CA ILE A 94 -0.57 -6.23 -10.04
C ILE A 94 -0.66 -7.01 -11.36
N LYS A 95 0.41 -7.67 -11.80
CA LYS A 95 0.40 -8.51 -13.02
C LYS A 95 -0.63 -9.64 -12.94
N GLY A 96 -0.79 -10.25 -11.76
CA GLY A 96 -1.78 -11.30 -11.52
C GLY A 96 -3.22 -10.82 -11.69
N LEU A 97 -3.52 -9.59 -11.27
CA LEU A 97 -4.84 -8.97 -11.44
C LEU A 97 -5.13 -8.64 -12.92
N SER A 98 -4.14 -8.15 -13.67
CA SER A 98 -4.32 -7.80 -15.08
C SER A 98 -4.64 -9.01 -15.97
N LYS A 99 -4.21 -10.22 -15.60
CA LYS A 99 -4.49 -11.47 -16.33
C LYS A 99 -5.88 -12.04 -16.06
N LYS A 100 -6.60 -11.55 -15.05
CA LYS A 100 -7.97 -12.00 -14.69
C LYS A 100 -9.07 -11.17 -15.34
N LYS A 101 -8.73 -10.10 -16.07
CA LYS A 101 -9.64 -9.29 -16.89
C LYS A 101 -9.64 -9.81 -18.31
#